data_AF-A0A924PRE4-F1
#
_entry.id   AF-A0A924PRE4-F1
#
_cell.length_a   1.000
_cell.length_b   1.000
_cell.length_c   1.000
_cell.angle_alpha   90.00
_cell.angle_beta   90.00
_cell.angle_gamma   90.00
#
_symmetry.space_group_name_H-M   'P 1'
#
loop_
_entity.id
_entity.type
_entity.pdbx_description
1 polymer ?
#
loop_
_entity_poly.entity_id
_entity_poly.type
_entity_poly.pdbx_seq_one_letter_code
_entity_poly.pdbx_strand_id
1 'polypeptide(L)' 'MATRQRSLLQLSFVIHAVVYVIVVAGLWRINQTTSAEHDWASIVAWGWGIGLAAHGTVWLMLSRKSR' A
#
# COMPACT_ATOMS: atom_id res chain seq x y z
N MET A 1 2.98 -24.05 11.89
CA MET A 1 3.68 -22.75 11.84
C MET A 1 3.57 -22.05 10.49
N ALA A 2 3.79 -22.74 9.35
CA ALA A 2 3.74 -22.14 8.01
C ALA A 2 2.41 -21.46 7.63
N THR A 3 1.26 -21.97 8.08
CA THR A 3 -0.07 -21.37 7.84
C THR A 3 -0.24 -20.02 8.52
N ARG A 4 0.22 -19.90 9.78
CA ARG A 4 0.22 -18.64 10.54
C ARG A 4 1.10 -17.59 9.87
N GLN A 5 2.30 -17.97 9.41
CA GLN A 5 3.18 -17.04 8.73
C GLN A 5 2.57 -16.50 7.43
N ARG A 6 1.90 -17.35 6.64
CA ARG A 6 1.18 -16.92 5.44
C ARG A 6 0.04 -15.96 5.75
N SER A 7 -0.77 -16.25 6.77
CA SER A 7 -1.88 -15.37 7.16
C SER A 7 -1.37 -14.00 7.63
N LEU A 8 -0.23 -13.95 8.33
CA LEU A 8 0.39 -12.70 8.74
C LEU A 8 0.96 -11.90 7.56
N LEU A 9 1.59 -12.55 6.58
CA LEU A 9 2.07 -11.88 5.36
C LEU A 9 0.91 -11.32 4.53
N GLN A 10 -0.17 -12.08 4.38
CA GLN A 10 -1.38 -11.63 3.70
C GLN A 10 -2.03 -10.46 4.45
N LEU A 11 -2.18 -10.56 5.77
CA LEU A 11 -2.73 -9.48 6.60
C LEU A 11 -1.86 -8.22 6.49
N SER A 12 -0.54 -8.36 6.55
CA SER A 12 0.41 -7.26 6.35
C SER A 12 0.17 -6.57 5.02
N PHE A 13 0.07 -7.31 3.91
CA PHE A 13 -0.21 -6.72 2.60
C PHE A 13 -1.58 -6.05 2.52
N VAL A 14 -2.64 -6.71 3.01
CA VAL A 14 -4.03 -6.18 2.95
C VAL A 14 -4.15 -4.88 3.74
N ILE A 15 -3.56 -4.79 4.94
CA ILE A 15 -3.60 -3.55 5.74
C ILE A 15 -2.93 -2.42 4.96
N HIS A 16 -1.75 -2.63 4.40
CA HIS A 16 -1.05 -1.58 3.64
C HIS A 16 -1.84 -1.18 2.39
N ALA A 17 -2.49 -2.12 1.70
CA ALA A 17 -3.33 -1.80 0.54
C ALA A 17 -4.54 -0.95 0.91
N VAL A 18 -5.25 -1.30 1.99
CA VAL A 18 -6.42 -0.55 2.46
C VAL A 18 -6.01 0.85 2.94
N VAL A 19 -4.97 0.94 3.77
CA VAL A 19 -4.45 2.23 4.24
C VAL A 19 -4.00 3.09 3.07
N TYR A 20 -3.27 2.52 2.10
CA TYR A 20 -2.85 3.24 0.90
C TYR A 20 -4.04 3.88 0.18
N VAL A 21 -5.09 3.10 -0.12
CA VAL A 21 -6.26 3.61 -0.83
C VAL A 21 -6.96 4.71 -0.06
N ILE A 22 -7.24 4.50 1.23
CA ILE A 22 -7.98 5.47 2.06
C ILE A 22 -7.18 6.77 2.23
N VAL A 23 -5.89 6.65 2.58
CA VAL A 23 -5.05 7.83 2.83
C VAL A 23 -4.79 8.59 1.55
N VAL A 24 -4.40 7.93 0.45
CA VAL A 24 -4.14 8.62 -0.84
C VAL A 24 -5.40 9.31 -1.37
N ALA A 25 -6.56 8.65 -1.30
CA ALA A 25 -7.82 9.29 -1.70
C ALA A 25 -8.14 10.52 -0.83
N GLY A 26 -7.94 10.43 0.48
CA GLY A 26 -8.08 11.56 1.40
C GLY A 26 -7.12 12.71 1.09
N LEU A 27 -5.86 12.40 0.82
CA LEU A 27 -4.84 13.38 0.46
C LEU A 27 -5.14 14.06 -0.88
N TRP A 28 -5.61 13.33 -1.89
CA TRP A 28 -6.09 13.95 -3.13
C TRP A 28 -7.26 14.89 -2.87
N ARG A 29 -8.23 14.49 -2.04
CA ARG A 29 -9.35 15.36 -1.70
C ARG A 29 -8.87 16.65 -1.02
N ILE A 30 -7.93 16.55 -0.08
CA ILE A 30 -7.34 17.71 0.60
C ILE A 30 -6.59 18.59 -0.40
N ASN A 31 -5.71 18.00 -1.22
CA ASN A 31 -4.94 18.70 -2.23
C ASN A 31 -5.82 19.54 -3.16
N GLN A 32 -6.90 18.96 -3.67
CA GLN A 32 -7.86 19.67 -4.52
C GLN A 32 -8.60 20.81 -3.81
N THR A 33 -8.69 20.81 -2.47
CA THR A 33 -9.32 21.89 -1.70
C THR A 33 -8.37 22.95 -1.18
N THR A 34 -7.08 22.63 -1.05
CA THR A 34 -6.12 23.52 -0.39
C THR A 34 -5.04 24.04 -1.34
N SER A 35 -4.73 23.31 -2.41
CA SER A 35 -3.57 23.56 -3.28
C SER A 35 -3.78 22.89 -4.65
N ALA A 36 -4.89 23.20 -5.33
CA ALA A 36 -5.28 22.54 -6.58
C ALA A 36 -4.27 22.77 -7.72
N GLU A 37 -3.52 23.87 -7.66
CA GLU A 37 -2.45 24.24 -8.58
C GLU A 37 -1.15 23.43 -8.40
N HIS A 38 -1.04 22.67 -7.31
CA HIS A 38 0.16 21.92 -6.95
C HIS A 38 -0.18 20.48 -6.59
N ASP A 39 0.07 19.53 -7.49
CA ASP A 39 -0.24 18.10 -7.28
C ASP A 39 0.77 17.38 -6.37
N TRP A 40 0.84 17.78 -5.11
CA TRP A 40 1.70 17.12 -4.11
C TRP A 40 1.16 15.73 -3.72
N ALA A 41 -0.15 15.51 -3.84
CA ALA A 41 -0.77 14.25 -3.46
C ALA A 41 -0.35 13.10 -4.38
N SER A 42 -0.14 13.34 -5.67
CA SER A 42 0.40 12.33 -6.59
C SER A 42 1.83 11.92 -6.24
N ILE A 43 2.68 12.86 -5.79
CA ILE A 43 4.04 12.52 -5.33
C ILE A 43 3.98 11.59 -4.12
N VAL A 44 3.10 11.88 -3.15
CA VAL A 44 2.88 11.03 -1.98
C VAL A 44 2.35 9.66 -2.40
N ALA A 45 1.40 9.61 -3.33
CA ALA A 45 0.85 8.37 -3.89
C ALA A 45 1.95 7.50 -4.50
N TRP A 46 2.84 8.08 -5.32
CA TRP A 46 3.97 7.34 -5.90
C TRP A 46 4.94 6.82 -4.84
N GLY A 47 5.33 7.66 -3.88
CA GLY A 47 6.26 7.27 -2.81
C GLY A 47 5.71 6.11 -1.96
N TRP A 48 4.45 6.21 -1.53
CA TRP A 48 3.79 5.14 -0.78
C TRP A 48 3.48 3.92 -1.64
N GLY A 49 3.19 4.11 -2.93
CA GLY A 49 2.89 3.04 -3.88
C GLY A 49 4.07 2.08 -4.06
N ILE A 50 5.30 2.60 -4.02
CA ILE A 50 6.52 1.77 -4.00
C ILE A 50 6.55 0.88 -2.76
N GLY A 51 6.23 1.44 -1.58
CA GLY A 51 6.12 0.67 -0.33
C GLY A 51 5.07 -0.45 -0.42
N LEU A 52 3.89 -0.14 -0.96
CA LEU A 52 2.84 -1.13 -1.20
C LEU A 52 3.29 -2.24 -2.16
N ALA A 53 3.97 -1.88 -3.24
CA ALA A 53 4.53 -2.85 -4.20
C ALA A 53 5.58 -3.75 -3.55
N ALA A 54 6.41 -3.22 -2.64
CA ALA A 54 7.37 -4.00 -1.88
C ALA A 54 6.67 -5.03 -0.97
N HIS A 55 5.63 -4.63 -0.23
CA HIS A 55 4.82 -5.56 0.58
C HIS A 55 4.17 -6.65 -0.26
N GLY A 56 3.59 -6.29 -1.41
CA GLY A 56 3.00 -7.24 -2.35
C GLY A 56 4.03 -8.23 -2.90
N THR A 57 5.22 -7.76 -3.24
CA THR A 57 6.32 -8.60 -3.72
C THR A 57 6.75 -9.61 -2.66
N VAL A 58 6.95 -9.17 -1.41
CA VAL A 58 7.30 -10.06 -0.29
C VAL A 58 6.21 -11.11 -0.06
N TRP A 59 4.95 -10.71 -0.05
CA TRP A 59 3.83 -11.63 0.09
C TRP A 59 3.81 -12.67 -1.03
N LEU A 60 3.95 -12.24 -2.29
CA LEU A 60 3.96 -13.15 -3.46
C LEU A 60 5.14 -14.12 -3.44
N MET A 61 6.36 -13.63 -3.24
CA MET A 61 7.57 -14.46 -3.24
C MET A 61 7.52 -15.54 -2.15
N LEU A 62 7.15 -15.16 -0.92
CA LEU A 62 7.13 -16.08 0.21
C LEU A 62 5.90 -17.00 0.20
N SER A 63 4.79 -16.57 -0.40
CA SER A 63 3.61 -17.44 -0.62
C SER A 63 3.89 -18.53 -1.66
N ARG A 64 4.68 -18.23 -2.70
CA ARG A 64 5.07 -19.18 -3.76
C ARG A 64 6.06 -20.24 -3.28
N LYS A 65 7.03 -19.87 -2.43
CA LYS A 65 8.08 -20.78 -1.94
C LYS A 65 7.55 -21.95 -1.08
N SER A 66 6.32 -21.86 -0.58
CA SER A 66 5.74 -22.86 0.31
C SER A 66 4.71 -23.77 -0.38
N ARG A 67 4.50 -23.63 -1.69
CA ARG A 67 3.86 -24.65 -2.54
C ARG A 67 4.92 -25.61 -3.05
#